data_AF-A0A0C3KP97-F1
#
_entry.id   AF-A0A0C3KP97-F1
#
_cell.length_a   1.000
_cell.length_b   1.000
_cell.length_c   1.000
_cell.angle_alpha   90.00
_cell.angle_beta   90.00
_cell.angle_gamma   90.00
#
_symmetry.space_group_name_H-M   'P 1'
#
loop_
_entity.id
_entity.type
_entity.pdbx_description
1 polymer ?
#
loop_
_entity_poly.entity_id
_entity_poly.type
_entity_poly.pdbx_seq_one_letter_code
_entity_poly.pdbx_strand_id
1 'polypeptide(L)'
;MSLFGVLGMSFCNIGILTGMSSAFQTGLFSGGPLGLFWGWNICCFFMFLVALSFAEICSSYPTMGGLYFWVCKMKPGSPMLGCESP
;
A
#
# COMPACT_ATOMS: atom_id res chain seq x y z
N MET A 1 -3.17 -17.44 -8.15
CA MET A 1 -3.93 -16.66 -7.15
C MET A 1 -5.14 -16.08 -7.86
N SER A 2 -6.37 -16.34 -7.39
CA SER A 2 -7.58 -15.77 -7.99
C SER A 2 -7.68 -14.28 -7.63
N LEU A 3 -8.08 -13.43 -8.60
CA LEU A 3 -8.27 -11.99 -8.40
C LEU A 3 -9.13 -11.71 -7.17
N PHE A 4 -10.26 -12.42 -7.06
CA PHE A 4 -11.20 -12.24 -5.96
C PHE A 4 -10.61 -12.66 -4.60
N GLY A 5 -9.74 -13.68 -4.60
CA GLY A 5 -9.07 -14.15 -3.38
C GLY A 5 -8.03 -13.16 -2.86
N VAL A 6 -7.27 -12.51 -3.75
CA VAL A 6 -6.28 -11.48 -3.37
C VAL A 6 -6.96 -10.20 -2.89
N LEU A 7 -8.08 -9.81 -3.51
CA LEU A 7 -8.88 -8.68 -3.05
C LEU A 7 -9.46 -8.93 -1.66
N GLY A 8 -10.06 -10.11 -1.42
CA GLY A 8 -10.62 -10.46 -0.11
C GLY A 8 -9.59 -10.48 1.02
N MET A 9 -8.40 -11.02 0.77
CA MET A 9 -7.30 -11.03 1.74
C MET A 9 -6.82 -9.62 2.12
N SER A 10 -6.68 -8.74 1.13
CA SER A 10 -6.26 -7.35 1.37
C SER A 10 -7.29 -6.56 2.18
N PHE A 11 -8.59 -6.68 1.86
CA PHE A 11 -9.65 -6.00 2.62
C PHE A 11 -9.71 -6.43 4.10
N CYS A 12 -9.42 -7.70 4.38
CA CYS A 12 -9.38 -8.22 5.74
C CYS A 12 -8.21 -7.62 6.54
N ASN A 13 -7.05 -7.45 5.91
CA ASN A 13 -5.84 -6.94 6.58
C ASN A 13 -5.83 -5.42 6.78
N ILE A 14 -6.54 -4.64 5.95
CA ILE A 14 -6.46 -3.17 5.97
C ILE A 14 -7.19 -2.52 7.18
N GLY A 15 -8.00 -3.28 7.94
CA GLY A 15 -8.59 -2.76 9.19
C GLY A 15 -9.38 -1.46 9.04
N ILE A 16 -9.97 -1.24 7.85
CA ILE A 16 -10.49 0.07 7.43
C ILE A 16 -11.59 0.60 8.36
N LEU A 17 -12.35 -0.30 9.00
CA LEU A 17 -13.46 0.07 9.86
C LEU A 17 -13.02 0.88 11.09
N THR A 18 -11.94 0.48 11.75
CA THR A 18 -11.48 1.15 12.97
C THR A 18 -10.75 2.47 12.64
N GLY A 19 -9.92 2.46 11.60
CA GLY A 19 -9.16 3.64 11.17
C GLY A 19 -10.06 4.74 10.59
N MET A 20 -11.13 4.37 9.88
CA MET A 20 -12.04 5.35 9.29
C MET A 20 -12.96 5.97 10.33
N SER A 21 -13.35 5.23 11.38
CA SER A 21 -14.15 5.76 12.49
C SER A 21 -13.39 6.84 13.28
N SER A 22 -12.13 6.60 13.63
CA SER A 22 -11.29 7.57 14.35
C SER A 22 -10.98 8.82 13.51
N ALA A 23 -10.74 8.63 12.21
CA ALA A 23 -10.53 9.73 11.26
C ALA A 23 -11.81 10.57 11.09
N PHE A 24 -12.99 9.94 11.07
CA PHE A 24 -14.26 10.67 10.97
C PHE A 24 -14.51 11.55 12.19
N GLN A 25 -14.28 11.01 13.38
CA GLN A 25 -14.48 11.75 14.64
C GLN A 25 -13.52 12.94 14.74
N THR A 26 -12.25 12.73 14.37
CA THR A 26 -11.23 13.80 14.42
C THR A 26 -11.44 14.85 13.33
N GLY A 27 -11.79 14.42 12.11
CA GLY A 27 -12.02 15.29 10.96
C GLY A 27 -13.24 16.18 11.12
N LEU A 28 -14.34 15.68 11.70
CA LEU A 28 -15.53 16.49 11.97
C LEU A 28 -15.25 17.58 13.02
N PHE A 29 -14.47 17.27 14.06
CA PHE A 29 -14.15 18.24 15.11
C PHE A 29 -13.15 19.32 14.67
N SER A 30 -12.22 19.01 13.76
CA SER A 30 -11.14 19.95 13.39
C SER A 30 -11.28 20.61 12.00
N GLY A 31 -11.99 19.98 11.05
CA GLY A 31 -12.02 20.43 9.64
C GLY A 31 -13.43 20.59 9.04
N GLY A 32 -14.48 20.26 9.79
CA GLY A 32 -15.86 20.28 9.31
C GLY A 32 -16.16 19.26 8.20
N PRO A 33 -17.43 19.18 7.74
CA PRO A 33 -17.86 18.17 6.77
C PRO A 33 -17.16 18.29 5.40
N LEU A 34 -16.87 19.52 4.99
CA LEU A 34 -16.25 19.83 3.69
C LEU A 34 -14.77 19.44 3.64
N GLY A 35 -14.03 19.66 4.73
CA GLY A 35 -12.63 19.26 4.85
C GLY A 35 -12.47 17.73 4.84
N LEU A 36 -13.42 17.01 5.43
CA LEU A 36 -13.42 15.55 5.47
C LEU A 36 -13.66 14.94 4.08
N PHE A 37 -14.60 15.51 3.32
CA PHE A 37 -14.90 15.05 1.96
C PHE A 37 -13.70 15.28 1.02
N TRP A 38 -13.14 16.50 0.98
CA TRP A 38 -12.00 16.78 0.08
C TRP A 38 -10.70 16.12 0.56
N GLY A 39 -10.45 16.06 1.87
CA GLY A 39 -9.27 15.39 2.44
C GLY A 39 -9.23 13.90 2.14
N TRP A 40 -10.39 13.24 2.15
CA TRP A 40 -10.48 11.83 1.75
C TRP A 40 -10.23 11.64 0.25
N ASN A 41 -10.90 12.42 -0.59
CA ASN A 41 -10.78 12.29 -2.05
C ASN A 41 -9.35 12.55 -2.56
N ILE A 42 -8.67 13.58 -2.04
CA ILE A 42 -7.30 13.88 -2.44
C ILE A 42 -6.33 12.77 -2.02
N CYS A 43 -6.51 12.22 -0.82
CA CYS A 43 -5.68 11.13 -0.30
C CYS A 43 -5.83 9.85 -1.14
N CYS A 44 -7.08 9.48 -1.46
CA CYS A 44 -7.38 8.33 -2.34
C CYS A 44 -6.76 8.48 -3.72
N PHE A 45 -6.80 9.68 -4.31
CA PHE A 45 -6.21 9.93 -5.62
C PHE A 45 -4.69 9.70 -5.63
N PHE A 46 -3.97 10.24 -4.63
CA PHE A 46 -2.53 10.02 -4.50
C PHE A 46 -2.19 8.55 -4.21
N MET A 47 -2.97 7.87 -3.37
CA MET A 47 -2.81 6.43 -3.13
C MET A 47 -3.00 5.59 -4.38
N PHE A 48 -3.92 5.98 -5.28
CA PHE A 48 -4.14 5.28 -6.54
C PHE A 48 -2.92 5.37 -7.47
N LEU A 49 -2.26 6.54 -7.52
CA LEU A 49 -1.02 6.73 -8.28
C LEU A 49 0.10 5.82 -7.75
N VAL A 50 0.26 5.74 -6.42
CA VAL A 50 1.24 4.84 -5.79
C VAL A 50 0.92 3.37 -6.09
N ALA A 51 -0.36 2.99 -6.03
CA ALA A 51 -0.80 1.63 -6.34
C ALA A 51 -0.52 1.24 -7.79
N LEU A 52 -0.70 2.17 -8.74
CA LEU A 52 -0.35 1.98 -10.15
C LEU A 52 1.15 1.68 -10.32
N SER A 53 2.03 2.48 -9.70
CA SER A 53 3.48 2.22 -9.77
C SER A 53 3.86 0.88 -9.12
N PHE A 54 3.22 0.52 -8.01
CA PHE A 54 3.46 -0.77 -7.37
C PHE A 54 2.98 -1.95 -8.23
N ALA A 55 1.90 -1.77 -8.99
CA ALA A 55 1.39 -2.77 -9.92
C ALA A 55 2.38 -3.04 -11.07
N GLU A 56 3.04 -2.01 -11.60
CA GLU A 56 4.08 -2.17 -12.63
C GLU A 56 5.30 -2.96 -12.11
N ILE A 57 5.70 -2.70 -10.87
CA ILE A 57 6.80 -3.42 -10.21
C ILE A 57 6.42 -4.88 -9.95
N CYS A 58 5.21 -5.15 -9.44
CA CYS A 58 4.67 -6.50 -9.26
C CYS A 58 4.60 -7.30 -10.57
N SER A 59 4.32 -6.64 -11.69
CA SER A 59 4.33 -7.27 -13.03
C SER A 59 5.74 -7.67 -13.47
N SER A 60 6.73 -6.82 -13.19
CA SER A 60 8.12 -7.02 -13.59
C SER A 60 8.87 -8.05 -12.71
N TYR A 61 8.43 -8.24 -11.47
CA TYR A 61 9.09 -9.13 -10.50
C TYR A 61 8.09 -10.10 -9.85
N PRO A 62 7.71 -11.19 -10.54
CA PRO A 62 6.77 -12.20 -10.03
C PRO A 62 7.48 -13.17 -9.06
N THR A 63 8.07 -12.66 -7.98
CA THR A 63 8.91 -13.47 -7.06
C THR A 63 8.41 -13.37 -5.62
N MET A 64 8.36 -14.52 -4.91
CA MET A 64 7.84 -14.66 -3.54
C MET A 64 8.80 -14.13 -2.45
N GLY A 65 9.35 -12.92 -2.63
CA GLY A 65 10.30 -12.29 -1.68
C GLY A 65 9.96 -10.85 -1.27
N GLY A 66 8.82 -10.31 -1.74
CA GLY A 66 8.35 -8.97 -1.38
C GLY A 66 9.35 -7.83 -1.68
N LEU A 67 9.19 -6.71 -0.98
CA LEU A 67 10.09 -5.55 -1.08
C LEU A 67 11.57 -5.91 -0.86
N TYR A 68 11.86 -6.94 -0.05
CA TYR A 68 13.23 -7.40 0.19
C TYR A 68 13.92 -7.87 -1.09
N PHE A 69 13.25 -8.71 -1.88
CA PHE A 69 13.80 -9.19 -3.15
C PHE A 69 14.00 -8.04 -4.15
N TRP A 70 13.08 -7.07 -4.17
CA TRP A 70 13.18 -5.90 -5.06
C TRP A 70 14.35 -4.99 -4.69
N VAL A 71 14.57 -4.73 -3.39
CA VAL A 71 15.71 -3.93 -2.91
C VAL A 71 17.03 -4.65 -3.21
N CYS A 72 17.09 -5.96 -2.98
CA CYS A 72 18.28 -6.76 -3.32
C CYS A 72 18.59 -6.75 -4.83
N LYS A 73 17.57 -6.77 -5.70
CA LYS A 73 17.73 -6.65 -7.15
C LYS A 73 18.14 -5.26 -7.62
N MET A 74 17.62 -4.20 -7.00
CA MET A 74 17.94 -2.81 -7.34
C MET A 74 19.29 -2.35 -6.77
N LYS A 75 19.78 -2.99 -5.70
CA LYS A 75 21.07 -2.69 -5.08
C LYS A 75 21.90 -3.97 -4.84
N PRO A 76 22.45 -4.58 -5.91
CA PRO A 76 23.36 -5.70 -5.77
C PRO A 76 24.69 -5.20 -5.18
N GLY A 77 24.98 -5.50 -3.92
CA GLY A 77 26.28 -5.19 -3.30
C GLY A 77 26.26 -4.65 -1.88
N SER A 78 25.10 -4.51 -1.22
CA SER A 78 25.07 -4.21 0.21
C SER A 78 25.29 -5.48 1.04
N PRO A 79 26.44 -5.63 1.75
CA PRO A 79 26.76 -6.83 2.54
C PRO A 79 25.82 -7.07 3.73
N MET A 80 25.05 -6.06 4.13
CA MET A 80 24.06 -6.14 5.21
C MET A 80 22.77 -6.88 4.84
N LEU A 81 22.44 -7.02 3.55
CA LEU A 81 21.17 -7.62 3.10
C LEU A 81 21.26 -9.14 2.92
N GLY A 82 22.44 -9.76 3.05
CA GLY A 82 22.59 -11.21 2.92
C GLY A 82 22.04 -11.77 1.59
N CYS A 83 22.06 -10.97 0.53
CA CYS A 83 21.61 -11.40 -0.79
C CYS A 83 22.68 -12.27 -1.45
N GLU A 84 22.95 -13.43 -0.86
CA GLU A 84 23.69 -14.51 -1.48
C GLU A 84 22.76 -15.27 -2.44
N SER A 85 23.20 -15.36 -3.70
CA SER A 85 22.51 -15.99 -4.81
C SER A 85 22.54 -17.53 -4.73
N PRO A 86 21.43 -18.24 -4.94
CA PRO A 86 21.44 -19.58 -5.52
C PRO A 86 21.55 -19.56 -7.05
#